data_AF-A0A3R6L062-F1
#
_entry.id   AF-A0A3R6L062-F1
#
_cell.length_a   1.000
_cell.length_b   1.000
_cell.length_c   1.000
_cell.angle_alpha   90.00
_cell.angle_beta   90.00
_cell.angle_gamma   90.00
#
_symmetry.space_group_name_H-M   'P 1'
#
loop_
_entity.id
_entity.type
_entity.pdbx_description
1 polymer ?
#
loop_
_entity_poly.entity_id
_entity_poly.type
_entity_poly.pdbx_seq_one_letter_code
_entity_poly.pdbx_strand_id
1 'polypeptide(L)'
;MLAELTIKGFLAETAGSAPVPGGGSISALNGAIATALTEMVANLTIGKKKYADVEGQMKTIATEAAIIRERLIRDIDRDSEAYDRVFAAFKLPKETEEEKAERSRVIQDATKEAAMVPMQVAEEVGSVMETIIYVAHKGNRNAVTDACVAMMAARTCVLGALLNVRINLTSIQDEEFVKRMSEKADHLEAEAIRIEKKLLDWVREELKIEN
;
A
#
# COMPACT_ATOMS: atom_id res chain seq x y z
N MET A 1 -16.35 -8.79 -5.34
CA MET A 1 -15.02 -8.18 -5.25
C MET A 1 -15.21 -6.73 -4.86
N LEU A 2 -14.53 -6.31 -3.80
CA LEU A 2 -14.54 -4.96 -3.26
C LEU A 2 -14.05 -3.94 -4.28
N ALA A 3 -13.03 -4.30 -5.07
CA ALA A 3 -12.47 -3.46 -6.12
C ALA A 3 -13.47 -3.05 -7.22
N GLU A 4 -14.52 -3.84 -7.44
CA GLU A 4 -15.54 -3.59 -8.47
C GLU A 4 -16.71 -2.72 -7.96
N LEU A 5 -16.74 -2.41 -6.66
CA LEU A 5 -17.74 -1.52 -6.11
C LEU A 5 -17.51 -0.10 -6.58
N THR A 6 -18.60 0.65 -6.76
CA THR A 6 -18.47 2.11 -6.86
C THR A 6 -17.81 2.67 -5.59
N ILE A 7 -17.15 3.82 -5.69
CA ILE A 7 -16.55 4.49 -4.51
C ILE A 7 -17.59 4.65 -3.39
N LYS A 8 -18.84 5.01 -3.71
CA LYS A 8 -19.92 5.10 -2.72
C LYS A 8 -20.23 3.76 -2.06
N GLY A 9 -20.28 2.69 -2.85
CA GLY A 9 -20.51 1.33 -2.36
C GLY A 9 -19.39 0.86 -1.46
N PHE A 10 -18.13 0.98 -1.90
CA PHE A 10 -16.97 0.59 -1.11
C PHE A 10 -16.88 1.33 0.23
N LEU A 11 -17.13 2.63 0.24
CA LEU A 11 -17.16 3.42 1.48
C LEU A 11 -18.32 3.03 2.41
N ALA A 12 -19.49 2.70 1.84
CA ALA A 12 -20.64 2.23 2.63
C ALA A 12 -20.35 0.86 3.27
N GLU A 13 -19.75 -0.07 2.53
CA GLU A 13 -19.35 -1.38 3.07
C GLU A 13 -18.29 -1.22 4.17
N THR A 14 -17.28 -0.37 3.95
CA THR A 14 -16.24 -0.06 4.96
C THR A 14 -16.83 0.52 6.24
N ALA A 15 -17.88 1.34 6.14
CA ALA A 15 -18.56 1.92 7.29
C ALA A 15 -19.55 0.96 7.98
N GLY A 16 -19.75 -0.23 7.42
CA GLY A 16 -20.66 -1.24 7.94
C GLY A 16 -20.17 -1.90 9.23
N SER A 17 -20.95 -2.87 9.72
CA SER A 17 -20.60 -3.68 10.90
C SER A 17 -19.81 -4.94 10.57
N ALA A 18 -19.55 -5.20 9.28
CA ALA A 18 -18.74 -6.32 8.84
C ALA A 18 -17.25 -6.06 9.18
N PRO A 19 -16.47 -7.10 9.50
CA PRO A 19 -15.05 -6.94 9.81
C PRO A 19 -14.17 -6.58 8.60
N VAL A 20 -14.69 -6.81 7.38
CA VAL A 20 -14.03 -6.47 6.12
C VAL A 20 -15.03 -5.76 5.19
N PRO A 21 -14.58 -4.80 4.35
CA PRO A 21 -13.20 -4.34 4.18
C PRO A 21 -12.66 -3.56 5.39
N GLY A 22 -11.41 -3.85 5.76
CA GLY A 22 -10.74 -3.25 6.92
C GLY A 22 -9.60 -2.30 6.56
N GLY A 23 -8.79 -1.94 7.56
CA GLY A 23 -7.66 -1.01 7.39
C GLY A 23 -6.62 -1.46 6.35
N GLY A 24 -6.40 -2.76 6.17
CA GLY A 24 -5.49 -3.29 5.14
C GLY A 24 -6.00 -3.02 3.73
N SER A 25 -7.28 -3.32 3.48
CA SER A 25 -7.97 -3.05 2.21
C SER A 25 -7.94 -1.55 1.86
N ILE A 26 -8.16 -0.67 2.86
CA ILE A 26 -8.05 0.79 2.69
C ILE A 26 -6.61 1.22 2.44
N SER A 27 -5.62 0.56 3.04
CA SER A 27 -4.22 0.84 2.78
C SER A 27 -3.85 0.50 1.33
N ALA A 28 -4.26 -0.66 0.83
CA ALA A 28 -4.08 -1.05 -0.58
C ALA A 28 -4.74 -0.04 -1.54
N LEU A 29 -5.95 0.44 -1.25
CA LEU A 29 -6.60 1.51 -2.01
C LEU A 29 -5.76 2.80 -2.04
N ASN A 30 -5.19 3.23 -0.90
CA ASN A 30 -4.30 4.40 -0.87
C ASN A 30 -3.07 4.21 -1.75
N GLY A 31 -2.51 2.99 -1.80
CA GLY A 31 -1.45 2.63 -2.74
C GLY A 31 -1.87 2.75 -4.20
N ALA A 32 -3.06 2.25 -4.55
CA ALA A 32 -3.62 2.36 -5.89
C ALA A 32 -3.84 3.85 -6.29
N ILE A 33 -4.30 4.68 -5.35
CA ILE A 33 -4.45 6.14 -5.56
C ILE A 33 -3.09 6.81 -5.79
N ALA A 34 -2.09 6.48 -4.96
CA ALA A 34 -0.75 7.04 -5.09
C ALA A 34 -0.13 6.73 -6.46
N THR A 35 -0.24 5.48 -6.91
CA THR A 35 0.29 5.02 -8.20
C THR A 35 -0.50 5.59 -9.38
N ALA A 36 -1.82 5.73 -9.26
CA ALA A 36 -2.64 6.41 -10.27
C ALA A 36 -2.25 7.89 -10.45
N LEU A 37 -2.03 8.63 -9.37
CA LEU A 37 -1.56 10.02 -9.45
C LEU A 37 -0.14 10.12 -10.03
N THR A 38 0.74 9.19 -9.67
CA THR A 38 2.09 9.09 -10.25
C THR A 38 2.03 8.89 -11.76
N GLU A 39 1.22 7.95 -12.22
CA GLU A 39 0.97 7.72 -13.64
C GLU A 39 0.39 8.96 -14.32
N MET A 40 -0.59 9.62 -13.70
CA MET A 40 -1.21 10.84 -14.24
C MET A 40 -0.16 11.95 -14.45
N VAL A 41 0.73 12.18 -13.49
CA VAL A 41 1.79 13.19 -13.62
C VAL A 41 2.74 12.84 -14.77
N ALA A 42 3.12 11.56 -14.91
CA ALA A 42 3.93 11.08 -16.02
C ALA A 42 3.22 11.29 -17.38
N ASN A 43 1.94 10.91 -17.49
CA ASN A 43 1.13 11.09 -18.70
C ASN A 43 0.93 12.56 -19.08
N LEU A 44 0.73 13.44 -18.09
CA LEU A 44 0.66 14.89 -18.31
C LEU A 44 1.99 15.50 -18.74
N THR A 45 3.10 14.75 -18.66
CA THR A 45 4.44 15.19 -19.05
C THR A 45 4.79 14.74 -20.47
N ILE A 46 4.39 13.52 -20.85
CA ILE A 46 4.70 12.91 -22.15
C ILE A 46 4.16 13.77 -23.32
N GLY A 47 4.94 13.85 -24.41
CA GLY A 47 4.56 14.56 -25.64
C GLY A 47 4.66 16.09 -25.57
N LYS A 48 4.99 16.66 -24.41
CA LYS A 48 5.21 18.11 -24.28
C LYS A 48 6.64 18.46 -24.65
N LYS A 49 6.81 19.39 -25.61
CA LYS A 49 8.11 19.85 -26.11
C LYS A 49 9.09 20.26 -24.98
N LYS A 50 8.60 20.88 -23.91
CA LYS A 50 9.40 21.31 -22.75
C LYS A 50 10.04 20.14 -21.98
N TYR A 51 9.50 18.93 -22.12
CA TYR A 51 9.87 17.75 -21.33
C TYR A 51 10.42 16.61 -22.21
N ALA A 52 10.88 16.93 -23.42
CA ALA A 52 11.40 15.93 -24.37
C ALA A 52 12.53 15.07 -23.78
N ASP A 53 13.42 15.69 -23.00
CA ASP A 53 14.57 15.03 -22.39
C ASP A 53 14.20 13.94 -21.36
N VAL A 54 12.97 13.98 -20.82
CA VAL A 54 12.49 13.02 -19.81
C VAL A 54 11.38 12.12 -20.34
N GLU A 55 11.00 12.25 -21.61
CA GLU A 55 9.84 11.55 -22.17
C GLU A 55 9.97 10.02 -22.09
N GLY A 56 11.16 9.48 -22.39
CA GLY A 56 11.42 8.04 -22.29
C GLY A 56 11.26 7.50 -20.87
N GLN A 57 11.77 8.24 -19.87
CA GLN A 57 11.62 7.87 -18.46
C GLN A 57 10.16 7.96 -18.02
N MET A 58 9.43 9.01 -18.43
CA MET A 58 8.02 9.17 -18.08
C MET A 58 7.15 8.06 -18.68
N LYS A 59 7.43 7.58 -19.90
CA LYS A 59 6.73 6.43 -20.50
C LYS A 59 6.97 5.14 -19.69
N THR A 60 8.20 4.94 -19.24
CA THR A 60 8.56 3.79 -18.38
C THR A 60 7.81 3.86 -17.07
N ILE A 61 7.86 5.02 -16.39
CA ILE A 61 7.14 5.25 -15.13
C ILE A 61 5.63 5.05 -15.29
N ALA A 62 5.01 5.57 -16.35
CA ALA A 62 3.58 5.40 -16.59
C ALA A 62 3.20 3.92 -16.73
N THR A 63 4.03 3.14 -17.43
CA THR A 63 3.81 1.69 -17.62
C THR A 63 3.95 0.93 -16.31
N GLU A 64 5.01 1.19 -15.55
CA GLU A 64 5.26 0.54 -14.26
C GLU A 64 4.18 0.91 -13.23
N ALA A 65 3.80 2.18 -13.15
CA ALA A 65 2.75 2.65 -12.25
C ALA A 65 1.39 2.02 -12.58
N ALA A 66 1.07 1.81 -13.87
CA ALA A 66 -0.13 1.10 -14.28
C ALA A 66 -0.12 -0.36 -13.78
N ILE A 67 0.98 -1.08 -13.96
CA ILE A 67 1.13 -2.48 -13.52
C ILE A 67 0.98 -2.60 -12.00
N ILE A 68 1.62 -1.69 -11.26
CA ILE A 68 1.58 -1.66 -9.80
C ILE A 68 0.16 -1.32 -9.32
N ARG A 69 -0.51 -0.34 -9.94
CA ARG A 69 -1.91 -0.03 -9.61
C ARG A 69 -2.79 -1.28 -9.71
N GLU A 70 -2.69 -2.05 -10.79
CA GLU A 70 -3.51 -3.26 -10.98
C GLU A 70 -3.20 -4.37 -9.95
N ARG A 71 -2.00 -4.39 -9.37
CA ARG A 71 -1.68 -5.29 -8.25
C ARG A 71 -2.31 -4.79 -6.96
N LEU A 72 -2.16 -3.52 -6.66
CA LEU A 72 -2.72 -2.89 -5.46
C LEU A 72 -4.26 -2.93 -5.43
N ILE A 73 -4.91 -2.80 -6.60
CA ILE A 73 -6.36 -3.01 -6.73
C ILE A 73 -6.74 -4.43 -6.32
N ARG A 74 -5.99 -5.45 -6.78
CA ARG A 74 -6.23 -6.85 -6.37
C ARG A 74 -5.93 -7.08 -4.90
N ASP A 75 -4.99 -6.34 -4.33
CA ASP A 75 -4.66 -6.47 -2.90
C ASP A 75 -5.78 -5.94 -1.98
N ILE A 76 -6.69 -5.10 -2.48
CA ILE A 76 -7.92 -4.73 -1.74
C ILE A 76 -8.75 -5.97 -1.41
N ASP A 77 -8.96 -6.85 -2.39
CA ASP A 77 -9.68 -8.10 -2.19
C ASP A 77 -8.82 -9.13 -1.43
N ARG A 78 -7.51 -9.26 -1.74
CA ARG A 78 -6.63 -10.24 -1.06
C ARG A 78 -6.55 -10.02 0.44
N ASP A 79 -6.59 -8.77 0.91
CA ASP A 79 -6.59 -8.45 2.35
C ASP A 79 -7.83 -9.03 3.04
N SER A 80 -9.00 -8.82 2.44
CA SER A 80 -10.27 -9.36 2.96
C SER A 80 -10.31 -10.88 2.89
N GLU A 81 -9.82 -11.48 1.80
CA GLU A 81 -9.72 -12.93 1.67
C GLU A 81 -8.76 -13.55 2.70
N ALA A 82 -7.66 -12.87 3.03
CA ALA A 82 -6.71 -13.34 4.04
C ALA A 82 -7.34 -13.30 5.45
N TYR A 83 -8.12 -12.26 5.76
CA TYR A 83 -8.93 -12.21 6.98
C TYR A 83 -9.92 -13.39 7.04
N ASP A 84 -10.64 -13.64 5.95
CA ASP A 84 -11.61 -14.75 5.88
C ASP A 84 -10.95 -16.11 6.11
N ARG A 85 -9.73 -16.32 5.59
CA ARG A 85 -8.95 -17.55 5.85
C ARG A 85 -8.60 -17.72 7.33
N VAL A 86 -8.15 -16.66 7.98
CA VAL A 86 -7.89 -16.68 9.44
C VAL A 86 -9.17 -17.00 10.20
N PHE A 87 -10.27 -16.33 9.85
CA PHE A 87 -11.56 -16.55 10.51
C PHE A 87 -12.10 -17.97 10.30
N ALA A 88 -11.94 -18.54 9.10
CA ALA A 88 -12.29 -19.93 8.81
C ALA A 88 -11.43 -20.91 9.62
N ALA A 89 -10.13 -20.65 9.78
CA ALA A 89 -9.24 -21.47 10.62
C ALA A 89 -9.71 -21.51 12.09
N PHE A 90 -10.20 -20.39 12.62
CA PHE A 90 -10.76 -20.34 13.98
C PHE A 90 -12.02 -21.19 14.17
N LYS A 91 -12.75 -21.52 13.09
CA LYS A 91 -13.97 -22.34 13.13
C LYS A 91 -13.71 -23.85 13.03
N LEU A 92 -12.47 -24.28 12.80
CA LEU A 92 -12.14 -25.70 12.74
C LEU A 92 -12.47 -26.43 14.06
N PRO A 93 -12.78 -27.74 14.00
CA PRO A 93 -13.02 -28.58 15.18
C PRO A 93 -11.87 -28.52 16.20
N LYS A 94 -12.19 -28.81 17.46
CA LYS A 94 -11.25 -28.69 18.59
C LYS A 94 -11.57 -29.65 19.74
N GLU A 95 -12.26 -30.74 19.45
CA GLU A 95 -12.73 -31.70 20.47
C GLU A 95 -11.65 -32.73 20.80
N THR A 96 -10.85 -33.15 19.81
CA THR A 96 -9.72 -34.08 19.98
C THR A 96 -8.37 -33.35 20.05
N GLU A 97 -7.34 -34.01 20.56
CA GLU A 97 -5.98 -33.44 20.57
C GLU A 97 -5.41 -33.30 19.15
N GLU A 98 -5.72 -34.24 18.25
CA GLU A 98 -5.36 -34.14 16.83
C GLU A 98 -6.03 -32.94 16.16
N GLU A 99 -7.33 -32.72 16.42
CA GLU A 99 -8.06 -31.56 15.91
C GLU A 99 -7.49 -30.24 16.46
N LYS A 100 -7.16 -30.17 17.76
CA LYS A 100 -6.54 -28.98 18.36
C LYS A 100 -5.19 -28.67 17.74
N ALA A 101 -4.36 -29.69 17.52
CA ALA A 101 -3.04 -29.53 16.90
C ALA A 101 -3.16 -29.02 15.45
N GLU A 102 -4.02 -29.64 14.65
CA GLU A 102 -4.23 -29.22 13.25
C GLU A 102 -4.86 -27.82 13.18
N ARG A 103 -5.88 -27.54 14.00
CA ARG A 103 -6.47 -26.21 14.11
C ARG A 103 -5.43 -25.15 14.45
N SER A 104 -4.55 -25.42 15.42
CA SER A 104 -3.48 -24.48 15.79
C SER A 104 -2.53 -24.24 14.63
N ARG A 105 -2.15 -25.30 13.89
CA ARG A 105 -1.28 -25.19 12.72
C ARG A 105 -1.90 -24.32 11.64
N VAL A 106 -3.17 -24.59 11.28
CA VAL A 106 -3.88 -23.83 10.23
C VAL A 106 -4.07 -22.36 10.63
N ILE A 107 -4.35 -22.07 11.90
CA ILE A 107 -4.42 -20.68 12.40
C ILE A 107 -3.06 -20.00 12.21
N GLN A 108 -1.95 -20.63 12.61
CA GLN A 108 -0.62 -20.03 12.48
C GLN A 108 -0.24 -19.78 11.01
N ASP A 109 -0.54 -20.72 10.11
CA ASP A 109 -0.26 -20.57 8.68
C ASP A 109 -1.11 -19.45 8.05
N ALA A 110 -2.41 -19.41 8.35
CA ALA A 110 -3.33 -18.37 7.87
C ALA A 110 -2.95 -16.98 8.40
N THR A 111 -2.55 -16.86 9.68
CA THR A 111 -2.13 -15.57 10.26
C THR A 111 -0.81 -15.09 9.67
N LYS A 112 0.15 -16.00 9.38
CA LYS A 112 1.37 -15.63 8.63
C LYS A 112 1.01 -15.08 7.25
N GLU A 113 0.08 -15.71 6.55
CA GLU A 113 -0.41 -15.20 5.27
C GLU A 113 -1.07 -13.82 5.39
N ALA A 114 -1.94 -13.64 6.40
CA ALA A 114 -2.57 -12.36 6.69
C ALA A 114 -1.58 -11.26 7.08
N ALA A 115 -0.42 -11.59 7.65
CA ALA A 115 0.66 -10.64 7.86
C ALA A 115 1.45 -10.33 6.57
N MET A 116 1.56 -11.29 5.64
CA MET A 116 2.32 -11.12 4.40
C MET A 116 1.62 -10.23 3.37
N VAL A 117 0.30 -10.28 3.27
CA VAL A 117 -0.46 -9.43 2.32
C VAL A 117 -0.19 -7.93 2.53
N PRO A 118 -0.40 -7.34 3.72
CA PRO A 118 -0.08 -5.93 3.93
C PRO A 118 1.42 -5.63 3.89
N MET A 119 2.31 -6.58 4.20
CA MET A 119 3.75 -6.38 3.99
C MET A 119 4.07 -6.18 2.51
N GLN A 120 3.50 -7.01 1.62
CA GLN A 120 3.68 -6.87 0.17
C GLN A 120 3.18 -5.52 -0.34
N VAL A 121 2.02 -5.06 0.14
CA VAL A 121 1.47 -3.73 -0.16
C VAL A 121 2.44 -2.62 0.27
N ALA A 122 2.97 -2.69 1.49
CA ALA A 122 3.94 -1.72 2.00
C ALA A 122 5.24 -1.69 1.18
N GLU A 123 5.77 -2.86 0.81
CA GLU A 123 6.96 -2.97 -0.03
C GLU A 123 6.76 -2.40 -1.43
N GLU A 124 5.66 -2.78 -2.08
CA GLU A 124 5.39 -2.36 -3.46
C GLU A 124 5.22 -0.83 -3.51
N VAL A 125 4.44 -0.24 -2.60
CA VAL A 125 4.27 1.21 -2.55
C VAL A 125 5.52 1.94 -2.08
N GLY A 126 6.26 1.39 -1.11
CA GLY A 126 7.54 1.92 -0.67
C GLY A 126 8.54 2.05 -1.83
N SER A 127 8.57 1.07 -2.73
CA SER A 127 9.43 1.08 -3.93
C SER A 127 9.09 2.20 -4.93
N VAL A 128 7.83 2.67 -4.93
CA VAL A 128 7.36 3.73 -5.84
C VAL A 128 7.63 5.13 -5.28
N MET A 129 7.92 5.29 -4.00
CA MET A 129 8.03 6.63 -3.38
C MET A 129 9.17 7.48 -3.99
N GLU A 130 10.32 6.91 -4.32
CA GLU A 130 11.39 7.66 -5.03
C GLU A 130 10.99 8.00 -6.48
N THR A 131 10.15 7.17 -7.12
CA THR A 131 9.54 7.49 -8.42
C THR A 131 8.60 8.69 -8.33
N ILE A 132 7.85 8.81 -7.22
CA ILE A 132 7.00 9.98 -6.94
C ILE A 132 7.85 11.26 -6.87
N ILE A 133 9.02 11.21 -6.21
CA ILE A 133 9.97 12.32 -6.18
C ILE A 133 10.42 12.68 -7.60
N TYR A 134 10.76 11.67 -8.41
CA TYR A 134 11.22 11.90 -9.77
C TYR A 134 10.15 12.63 -10.61
N VAL A 135 8.89 12.16 -10.58
CA VAL A 135 7.81 12.81 -11.35
C VAL A 135 7.49 14.20 -10.81
N ALA A 136 7.63 14.45 -9.51
CA ALA A 136 7.46 15.79 -8.95
C ALA A 136 8.53 16.77 -9.45
N HIS A 137 9.80 16.34 -9.49
CA HIS A 137 10.93 17.19 -9.90
C HIS A 137 11.03 17.40 -11.40
N LYS A 138 10.76 16.34 -12.19
CA LYS A 138 11.04 16.30 -13.63
C LYS A 138 9.77 16.34 -14.49
N GLY A 139 8.62 16.08 -13.89
CA GLY A 139 7.34 16.08 -14.56
C GLY A 139 6.77 17.47 -14.83
N ASN A 140 5.53 17.47 -15.25
CA ASN A 140 4.74 18.66 -15.47
C ASN A 140 4.65 19.49 -14.19
N ARG A 141 5.21 20.72 -14.20
CA ARG A 141 5.22 21.61 -13.03
C ARG A 141 3.83 21.96 -12.52
N ASN A 142 2.84 21.97 -13.41
CA ASN A 142 1.45 22.26 -13.04
C ASN A 142 0.78 21.11 -12.28
N ALA A 143 1.41 19.93 -12.24
CA ALA A 143 0.93 18.74 -11.56
C ALA A 143 1.79 18.38 -10.32
N VAL A 144 2.62 19.32 -9.83
CA VAL A 144 3.47 19.08 -8.66
C VAL A 144 2.65 18.79 -7.41
N THR A 145 1.48 19.43 -7.26
CA THR A 145 0.56 19.18 -6.15
C THR A 145 -0.02 17.77 -6.21
N ASP A 146 -0.27 17.25 -7.42
CA ASP A 146 -0.75 15.87 -7.61
C ASP A 146 0.30 14.85 -7.17
N ALA A 147 1.58 15.11 -7.48
CA ALA A 147 2.70 14.28 -7.00
C ALA A 147 2.85 14.33 -5.47
N CYS A 148 2.61 15.48 -4.84
CA CYS A 148 2.61 15.59 -3.38
C CYS A 148 1.46 14.81 -2.74
N VAL A 149 0.25 14.84 -3.32
CA VAL A 149 -0.88 14.03 -2.86
C VAL A 149 -0.58 12.54 -3.06
N ALA A 150 0.05 12.16 -4.18
CA ALA A 150 0.52 10.80 -4.41
C ALA A 150 1.45 10.33 -3.29
N MET A 151 2.41 11.18 -2.89
CA MET A 151 3.37 10.87 -1.82
C MET A 151 2.68 10.68 -0.46
N MET A 152 1.74 11.56 -0.10
CA MET A 152 1.00 11.45 1.17
C MET A 152 0.10 10.20 1.20
N ALA A 153 -0.51 9.86 0.07
CA ALA A 153 -1.27 8.62 -0.10
C ALA A 153 -0.35 7.40 0.01
N ALA A 154 0.84 7.44 -0.61
CA ALA A 154 1.84 6.38 -0.52
C ALA A 154 2.31 6.15 0.93
N ARG A 155 2.65 7.22 1.66
CA ARG A 155 2.99 7.11 3.09
C ARG A 155 1.84 6.51 3.89
N THR A 156 0.62 6.99 3.67
CA THR A 156 -0.56 6.48 4.38
C THR A 156 -0.78 4.98 4.11
N CYS A 157 -0.59 4.54 2.87
CA CYS A 157 -0.59 3.14 2.50
C CYS A 157 0.48 2.35 3.26
N VAL A 158 1.75 2.78 3.22
CA VAL A 158 2.85 2.07 3.88
C VAL A 158 2.58 1.96 5.38
N LEU A 159 2.34 3.07 6.08
CA LEU A 159 2.13 3.03 7.53
C LEU A 159 0.87 2.26 7.91
N GLY A 160 -0.23 2.45 7.17
CA GLY A 160 -1.48 1.72 7.40
C GLY A 160 -1.32 0.22 7.22
N ALA A 161 -0.65 -0.21 6.15
CA ALA A 161 -0.38 -1.62 5.90
C ALA A 161 0.54 -2.21 6.98
N LEU A 162 1.60 -1.51 7.39
CA LEU A 162 2.51 -1.99 8.43
C LEU A 162 1.85 -2.11 9.82
N LEU A 163 0.85 -1.30 10.14
CA LEU A 163 0.02 -1.51 11.34
C LEU A 163 -0.77 -2.83 11.25
N ASN A 164 -1.29 -3.16 10.07
CA ASN A 164 -1.98 -4.44 9.82
C ASN A 164 -1.00 -5.64 9.82
N VAL A 165 0.26 -5.44 9.43
CA VAL A 165 1.31 -6.45 9.66
C VAL A 165 1.46 -6.69 11.17
N ARG A 166 1.74 -5.63 11.93
CA ARG A 166 2.09 -5.71 13.36
C ARG A 166 1.00 -6.35 14.19
N ILE A 167 -0.28 -6.04 13.94
CA ILE A 167 -1.38 -6.66 14.69
C ILE A 167 -1.43 -8.18 14.46
N ASN A 168 -1.20 -8.66 13.23
CA ASN A 168 -1.14 -10.09 12.95
C ASN A 168 0.06 -10.74 13.65
N LEU A 169 1.24 -10.10 13.64
CA LEU A 169 2.45 -10.61 14.29
C LEU A 169 2.26 -10.88 15.79
N THR A 170 1.39 -10.14 16.48
CA THR A 170 1.11 -10.35 17.92
C THR A 170 0.56 -11.74 18.25
N SER A 171 0.04 -12.47 17.27
CA SER A 171 -0.59 -13.78 17.44
C SER A 171 0.19 -14.93 16.78
N ILE A 172 1.37 -14.64 16.21
CA ILE A 172 2.24 -15.62 15.56
C ILE A 172 3.30 -16.11 16.57
N GLN A 173 3.47 -17.43 16.66
CA GLN A 173 4.40 -18.09 17.59
C GLN A 173 5.81 -18.26 17.03
N ASP A 174 5.97 -18.21 15.70
CA ASP A 174 7.26 -18.32 15.03
C ASP A 174 8.09 -17.05 15.25
N GLU A 175 8.99 -17.08 16.23
CA GLU A 175 9.80 -15.95 16.65
C GLU A 175 10.74 -15.44 15.54
N GLU A 176 11.27 -16.33 14.70
CA GLU A 176 12.14 -15.93 13.58
C GLU A 176 11.34 -15.15 12.52
N PHE A 177 10.14 -15.63 12.20
CA PHE A 177 9.22 -14.92 11.31
C PHE A 177 8.85 -13.56 11.89
N VAL A 178 8.45 -13.50 13.16
CA VAL A 178 8.05 -12.26 13.84
C VAL A 178 9.20 -11.25 13.84
N LYS A 179 10.41 -11.67 14.19
CA LYS A 179 11.59 -10.80 14.21
C LYS A 179 11.87 -10.22 12.82
N ARG A 180 11.98 -11.08 11.81
CA ARG A 180 12.26 -10.67 10.42
C ARG A 180 11.22 -9.69 9.88
N MET A 181 9.94 -9.96 10.12
CA MET A 181 8.85 -9.09 9.65
C MET A 181 8.79 -7.77 10.40
N SER A 182 9.10 -7.77 11.70
CA SER A 182 9.14 -6.54 12.52
C SER A 182 10.28 -5.62 12.09
N GLU A 183 11.50 -6.14 11.95
CA GLU A 183 12.66 -5.36 11.49
C GLU A 183 12.41 -4.75 10.11
N LYS A 184 11.79 -5.51 9.20
CA LYS A 184 11.43 -5.04 7.88
C LYS A 184 10.34 -3.95 7.93
N ALA A 185 9.33 -4.11 8.77
CA ALA A 185 8.29 -3.11 8.97
C ALA A 185 8.89 -1.79 9.49
N ASP A 186 9.75 -1.86 10.50
CA ASP A 186 10.38 -0.67 11.09
C ASP A 186 11.25 0.08 10.06
N HIS A 187 11.98 -0.66 9.21
CA HIS A 187 12.76 -0.06 8.13
C HIS A 187 11.88 0.65 7.10
N LEU A 188 10.83 -0.02 6.62
CA LEU A 188 9.91 0.55 5.61
C LEU A 188 9.16 1.79 6.13
N GLU A 189 8.74 1.77 7.40
CA GLU A 189 8.11 2.92 8.05
C GLU A 189 9.06 4.12 8.13
N ALA A 190 10.29 3.91 8.59
CA ALA A 190 11.28 4.97 8.68
C ALA A 190 11.60 5.56 7.30
N GLU A 191 11.78 4.71 6.28
CA GLU A 191 12.05 5.15 4.91
C GLU A 191 10.87 5.93 4.32
N ALA A 192 9.63 5.46 4.49
CA ALA A 192 8.46 6.16 3.96
C ALA A 192 8.31 7.57 4.56
N ILE A 193 8.50 7.71 5.88
CA ILE A 193 8.47 9.01 6.55
C ILE A 193 9.59 9.92 6.04
N ARG A 194 10.81 9.38 5.90
CA ARG A 194 11.97 10.12 5.40
C ARG A 194 11.77 10.63 3.97
N ILE A 195 11.26 9.77 3.08
CA ILE A 195 11.05 10.07 1.67
C ILE A 195 9.92 11.08 1.48
N GLU A 196 8.79 10.96 2.21
CA GLU A 196 7.73 11.97 2.18
C GLU A 196 8.28 13.34 2.61
N LYS A 197 8.99 13.39 3.75
CA LYS A 197 9.56 14.63 4.27
C LYS A 197 10.46 15.31 3.25
N LYS A 198 11.33 14.55 2.57
CA LYS A 198 12.22 15.05 1.50
C LYS A 198 11.44 15.79 0.40
N LEU A 199 10.32 15.21 -0.07
CA LEU A 199 9.52 15.84 -1.11
C LEU A 199 8.76 17.07 -0.60
N LEU A 200 8.16 16.97 0.59
CA LEU A 200 7.35 18.06 1.15
C LEU A 200 8.20 19.26 1.57
N ASP A 201 9.43 19.05 2.02
CA ASP A 201 10.37 20.14 2.27
C ASP A 201 10.74 20.85 0.95
N TRP A 202 11.04 20.09 -0.11
CA TRP A 202 11.36 20.67 -1.42
C TRP A 202 10.19 21.48 -2.00
N VAL A 203 8.96 20.94 -1.98
CA VAL A 203 7.81 21.65 -2.57
C VAL A 203 7.45 22.93 -1.80
N ARG A 204 7.67 22.96 -0.49
CA ARG A 204 7.47 24.18 0.32
C ARG A 204 8.41 25.30 -0.08
N GLU A 205 9.63 24.97 -0.48
CA GLU A 205 10.60 25.93 -1.01
C GLU A 205 10.18 26.42 -2.40
N GLU A 206 9.72 25.53 -3.29
CA GLU A 206 9.24 25.88 -4.63
C GLU A 206 7.96 26.72 -4.64
N LEU A 207 7.09 26.55 -3.64
CA LEU A 207 5.80 27.23 -3.52
C LEU A 207 5.85 28.45 -2.59
N LYS A 208 7.05 28.95 -2.25
CA LYS A 208 7.17 30.19 -1.46
C LYS A 208 6.48 31.34 -2.16
N ILE A 209 5.55 31.98 -1.45
CA ILE A 209 4.98 33.25 -1.87
C ILE A 209 6.00 34.32 -1.51
N GLU A 210 6.66 34.89 -2.51
CA GLU A 210 7.46 36.10 -2.33
C GLU A 210 6.50 37.25 -1.99
N ASN A 211 6.64 37.81 -0.78
CA ASN A 211 5.94 39.01 -0.34
C ASN A 211 6.69 40.26 -0.76
#